data_AF-A0A914JRJ7-F1
#
_entry.id   AF-A0A914JRJ7-F1
#
_cell.length_a   1.000
_cell.length_b   1.000
_cell.length_c   1.000
_cell.angle_alpha   90.00
_cell.angle_beta   90.00
_cell.angle_gamma   90.00
#
_symmetry.space_group_name_H-M   'P 1'
#
loop_
_entity.id
_entity.type
_entity.pdbx_description
1 polymer ?
#
loop_
_entity_poly.entity_id
_entity_poly.type
_entity_poly.pdbx_seq_one_letter_code
_entity_poly.pdbx_strand_id
1 'polypeptide(L)'
;MNPWLMTTYRIALKELLRHAPGSGFGMQSLMYIFLKRDVKVDFPRISQIIDYYADMKRPYQILMFPEGTDKTAFTTRRSNEYAKKNNLPELKNLLYPRIAGFIHLVNKMKQ
;
A
#
# COMPACT_ATOMS: atom_id res chain seq x y z
N MET A 1 -18.32 -16.29 -4.90
CA MET A 1 -17.45 -15.08 -4.91
C MET A 1 -18.31 -13.89 -5.30
N ASN A 2 -18.36 -12.83 -4.49
CA ASN A 2 -19.22 -11.68 -4.79
C ASN A 2 -18.59 -10.88 -5.97
N PRO A 3 -19.23 -10.81 -7.15
CA PRO A 3 -18.66 -10.18 -8.34
C PRO A 3 -18.42 -8.67 -8.17
N TRP A 4 -19.15 -8.02 -7.26
CA TRP A 4 -18.99 -6.60 -6.94
C TRP A 4 -17.65 -6.30 -6.26
N LEU A 5 -17.04 -7.29 -5.60
CA LEU A 5 -15.75 -7.12 -4.95
C LEU A 5 -14.64 -6.79 -5.94
N MET A 6 -14.70 -7.36 -7.15
CA MET A 6 -13.65 -7.16 -8.16
C MET A 6 -13.69 -5.77 -8.79
N THR A 7 -14.85 -5.09 -8.81
CA THR A 7 -15.00 -3.80 -9.47
C THR A 7 -14.68 -2.61 -8.55
N THR A 8 -14.88 -2.77 -7.24
CA THR A 8 -14.64 -1.72 -6.22
C THR A 8 -13.24 -1.75 -5.61
N TYR A 9 -12.43 -2.74 -5.98
CA TYR A 9 -11.13 -2.98 -5.38
C TYR A 9 -10.03 -2.13 -6.01
N ARG A 10 -9.16 -1.58 -5.16
CA ARG A 10 -8.02 -0.74 -5.53
C ARG A 10 -6.77 -1.27 -4.83
N ILE A 11 -5.68 -1.41 -5.58
CA ILE A 11 -4.43 -1.97 -5.06
C ILE A 11 -3.39 -0.85 -4.94
N ALA A 12 -2.66 -0.84 -3.82
CA ALA A 12 -1.46 -0.04 -3.67
C ALA A 12 -0.25 -0.76 -4.30
N LEU A 13 0.37 -0.13 -5.30
CA LEU A 13 1.44 -0.70 -6.12
C LEU A 13 2.68 0.19 -6.16
N LYS A 14 3.80 -0.42 -6.59
CA LYS A 14 5.05 0.31 -6.86
C LYS A 14 4.86 1.25 -8.04
N GLU A 15 5.32 2.49 -7.92
CA GLU A 15 5.14 3.47 -8.99
C GLU A 15 5.73 3.04 -10.34
N LEU A 16 6.83 2.29 -10.36
CA LEU A 16 7.41 1.80 -11.62
C LEU A 16 6.41 1.01 -12.48
N LEU A 17 5.42 0.34 -11.88
CA LEU A 17 4.39 -0.39 -12.61
C LEU A 17 3.46 0.53 -13.42
N ARG A 18 3.41 1.82 -13.08
CA ARG A 18 2.66 2.83 -13.83
C ARG A 18 3.15 2.96 -15.26
N HIS A 19 4.45 2.78 -15.48
CA HIS A 19 5.11 2.97 -16.76
C HIS A 19 5.20 1.69 -17.60
N ALA A 20 4.67 0.56 -17.09
CA ALA A 20 4.66 -0.68 -17.84
C ALA A 20 3.70 -0.57 -19.06
N PRO A 21 4.14 -0.93 -20.27
CA PRO A 21 3.28 -0.86 -21.45
C PRO A 21 2.09 -1.82 -21.32
N GLY A 22 0.90 -1.36 -21.69
CA GLY A 22 -0.35 -2.10 -21.56
C GLY A 22 -0.85 -2.20 -20.12
N SER A 23 -0.18 -2.98 -19.27
CA SER A 23 -0.62 -3.25 -17.89
C SER A 23 -0.62 -1.99 -17.02
N GLY A 24 0.37 -1.11 -17.15
CA GLY A 24 0.43 0.16 -16.42
C GLY A 24 -0.70 1.12 -16.81
N PHE A 25 -1.14 1.10 -18.08
CA PHE A 25 -2.32 1.85 -18.51
C PHE A 25 -3.61 1.29 -17.91
N GLY A 26 -3.75 -0.04 -17.89
CA GLY A 26 -4.88 -0.71 -17.25
C GLY A 26 -4.98 -0.41 -15.76
N MET A 27 -3.87 -0.50 -15.02
CA MET A 27 -3.81 -0.20 -13.59
C MET A 27 -4.14 1.27 -13.28
N GLN A 28 -3.73 2.20 -14.15
CA GLN A 28 -4.09 3.61 -14.01
C GLN A 28 -5.58 3.85 -14.29
N SER A 29 -6.14 3.17 -15.29
CA SER A 29 -7.57 3.23 -15.61
C SER A 29 -8.44 2.65 -14.47
N LEU A 30 -7.92 1.66 -13.75
CA LEU A 30 -8.52 1.09 -12.53
C LEU A 30 -8.26 1.93 -11.27
N MET A 31 -7.60 3.09 -11.39
CA MET A 31 -7.29 4.00 -10.28
C MET A 31 -6.47 3.33 -9.16
N TYR A 32 -5.48 2.51 -9.51
CA TYR A 32 -4.57 1.96 -8.49
C TYR A 32 -3.69 3.06 -7.87
N ILE A 33 -3.29 2.82 -6.61
CA ILE A 33 -2.51 3.78 -5.83
C ILE A 33 -1.04 3.50 -6.06
N PHE A 34 -0.34 4.39 -6.78
CA PHE A 34 1.08 4.23 -7.07
C PHE A 34 1.94 4.94 -6.02
N LEU A 35 2.78 4.17 -5.32
CA LEU A 35 3.63 4.64 -4.23
C LEU A 35 5.11 4.72 -4.64
N LYS A 36 5.77 5.83 -4.30
CA LYS A 36 7.20 6.09 -4.51
C LYS A 36 8.10 5.59 -3.38
N ARG A 37 7.53 5.18 -2.24
CA ARG A 37 8.23 4.90 -0.97
C ARG A 37 8.86 6.16 -0.36
N ASP A 38 8.28 7.32 -0.65
CA ASP A 38 8.64 8.60 -0.03
C ASP A 38 7.40 9.21 0.61
N VAL A 39 7.43 9.33 1.94
CA VAL A 39 6.35 9.86 2.76
C VAL A 39 5.90 11.24 2.29
N LYS A 40 6.83 12.13 1.90
CA LYS A 40 6.50 13.50 1.49
C LYS A 40 5.65 13.55 0.23
N VAL A 41 5.85 12.59 -0.67
CA VAL A 41 5.12 12.50 -1.94
C VAL A 41 3.87 11.63 -1.79
N ASP A 42 3.99 10.51 -1.07
CA ASP A 42 2.94 9.51 -0.99
C ASP A 42 1.79 9.94 -0.07
N PHE A 43 2.04 10.67 1.02
CA PHE A 43 0.98 11.12 1.94
C PHE A 43 -0.06 12.05 1.29
N PRO A 44 0.33 13.17 0.64
CA PRO A 44 -0.66 14.05 -0.01
C PRO A 44 -1.39 13.32 -1.14
N ARG A 45 -0.70 12.43 -1.86
CA ARG A 45 -1.29 11.62 -2.93
C ARG A 45 -2.35 10.66 -2.41
N ILE A 46 -2.05 9.94 -1.33
CA ILE A 46 -3.00 9.05 -0.67
C ILE A 46 -4.23 9.83 -0.20
N SER A 47 -4.04 11.01 0.39
CA SER A 47 -5.14 11.86 0.84
C SER A 47 -6.05 12.27 -0.30
N GLN A 48 -5.49 12.80 -1.39
CA GLN A 48 -6.26 13.19 -2.58
C GLN A 48 -7.06 12.04 -3.18
N ILE A 49 -6.47 10.84 -3.22
CA ILE A 49 -7.14 9.66 -3.76
C ILE A 49 -8.29 9.21 -2.85
N ILE A 50 -8.10 9.23 -1.53
CA ILE A 50 -9.17 8.89 -0.57
C ILE A 50 -10.30 9.92 -0.66
N ASP A 51 -9.99 11.22 -0.69
CA ASP A 51 -10.98 12.29 -0.83
C ASP A 51 -11.83 12.06 -2.08
N TYR A 52 -11.18 11.77 -3.22
CA TYR A 52 -11.88 11.44 -4.46
C TYR A 52 -12.79 10.21 -4.34
N TYR A 53 -12.37 9.16 -3.64
CA TYR A 53 -13.21 7.98 -3.43
C TYR A 53 -14.38 8.24 -2.47
N ALA A 54 -14.18 9.06 -1.45
CA ALA A 54 -15.25 9.48 -0.55
C ALA A 54 -16.31 10.31 -1.31
N ASP A 55 -15.86 11.22 -2.18
CA ASP A 55 -16.73 12.08 -3.01
C ASP A 55 -17.59 11.28 -4.00
N MET A 56 -17.12 10.11 -4.45
CA MET A 56 -17.91 9.21 -5.30
C MET A 56 -19.16 8.63 -4.62
N LYS A 57 -19.25 8.72 -3.28
CA LYS A 57 -20.36 8.16 -2.47
C LYS A 57 -20.66 6.68 -2.78
N ARG A 58 -19.61 5.92 -3.11
CA ARG A 58 -19.68 4.48 -3.39
C ARG A 58 -18.75 3.73 -2.45
N PRO A 59 -19.11 2.49 -2.05
CA PRO A 59 -18.21 1.66 -1.28
C PRO A 59 -16.95 1.36 -2.10
N TYR A 60 -15.80 1.60 -1.50
CA TYR A 60 -14.49 1.31 -2.09
C TYR A 60 -13.66 0.46 -1.13
N GLN A 61 -12.72 -0.31 -1.68
CA GLN A 61 -11.83 -1.16 -0.90
C GLN A 61 -10.40 -0.97 -1.38
N ILE A 62 -9.48 -0.84 -0.43
CA ILE A 62 -8.06 -0.62 -0.72
C ILE A 62 -7.27 -1.79 -0.13
N LEU A 63 -6.53 -2.50 -0.98
CA LEU A 63 -5.51 -3.45 -0.54
C LEU A 63 -4.16 -2.76 -0.48
N MET A 64 -3.55 -2.85 0.69
CA MET A 64 -2.19 -2.41 0.94
C MET A 64 -1.42 -3.50 1.67
N PHE A 65 -0.20 -3.76 1.22
CA PHE A 65 0.75 -4.59 1.94
C PHE A 65 1.71 -3.67 2.73
N PRO A 66 1.50 -3.48 4.04
CA PRO A 66 2.30 -2.54 4.83
C PRO A 66 3.75 -3.00 5.01
N GLU A 67 4.02 -4.29 4.81
CA GLU A 67 5.38 -4.85 4.69
C GLU A 67 6.17 -4.21 3.54
N GLY A 68 5.48 -3.91 2.44
CA GLY A 68 6.01 -3.18 1.29
C GLY A 68 7.08 -3.93 0.48
N THR A 69 7.31 -5.22 0.77
CA THR A 69 8.27 -6.08 0.09
C THR A 69 7.93 -7.55 0.31
N ASP A 70 8.37 -8.42 -0.60
CA ASP A 70 8.29 -9.86 -0.39
C ASP A 70 9.36 -10.35 0.60
N LYS A 71 9.08 -11.47 1.23
CA LYS A 71 10.00 -12.17 2.12
C LYS A 71 11.12 -12.83 1.31
N THR A 72 12.32 -12.32 1.49
CA THR A 72 13.57 -12.83 0.92
C THR A 72 14.62 -12.92 2.02
N ALA A 73 15.72 -13.64 1.81
CA ALA A 73 16.80 -13.70 2.80
C ALA A 73 17.32 -12.29 3.17
N PHE A 74 17.41 -11.40 2.17
CA PHE A 74 17.83 -10.02 2.37
C PHE A 74 16.82 -9.19 3.19
N THR A 75 15.54 -9.26 2.85
CA THR A 75 14.50 -8.50 3.56
C THR A 75 14.27 -9.02 4.98
N THR A 76 14.41 -10.33 5.19
CA THR A 76 14.40 -10.97 6.52
C THR A 76 15.55 -10.47 7.37
N ARG A 77 16.77 -10.46 6.84
CA ARG A 77 17.93 -9.92 7.57
C ARG A 77 17.71 -8.46 8.00
N ARG A 78 17.22 -7.60 7.09
CA ARG A 78 16.91 -6.19 7.42
C ARG A 78 15.81 -6.06 8.48
N SER A 79 14.79 -6.90 8.41
CA SER A 79 13.73 -6.93 9.43
C SER A 79 14.26 -7.36 10.79
N ASN A 80 15.17 -8.34 10.84
CA ASN A 80 15.79 -8.79 12.09
C ASN A 80 16.75 -7.73 12.66
N GLU A 81 17.51 -7.02 11.82
CA GLU A 81 18.33 -5.89 12.25
C GLU A 81 17.46 -4.76 12.85
N TYR A 82 16.32 -4.46 12.23
CA TYR A 82 15.33 -3.53 12.80
C TYR A 82 14.77 -4.04 14.13
N ALA A 83 14.44 -5.33 14.23
CA ALA A 83 13.92 -5.92 15.45
C ALA A 83 14.92 -5.81 16.61
N LYS A 84 16.18 -6.18 16.38
CA LYS A 84 17.28 -6.06 17.35
C LYS A 84 17.46 -4.62 17.84
N LYS A 85 17.45 -3.65 16.92
CA LYS A 85 17.60 -2.23 17.27
C LYS A 85 16.46 -1.70 18.14
N ASN A 86 15.26 -2.24 17.99
CA ASN A 86 14.07 -1.79 18.72
C ASN A 86 13.68 -2.73 19.88
N ASN A 87 14.55 -3.69 20.26
CA ASN A 87 14.27 -4.71 21.28
C ASN A 87 12.98 -5.51 21.01
N LEU A 88 12.70 -5.82 19.74
CA LEU A 88 11.56 -6.61 19.30
C LEU A 88 11.98 -8.06 19.03
N PRO A 89 11.07 -9.04 19.19
CA PRO A 89 11.36 -10.45 18.91
C PRO A 89 11.64 -10.69 17.42
N GLU A 90 12.53 -11.63 17.12
CA GLU A 90 12.76 -12.02 15.73
C GLU A 90 11.56 -12.81 15.17
N LEU A 91 11.05 -12.38 14.02
CA LEU A 91 9.94 -13.02 13.34
C LEU A 91 10.47 -14.05 12.31
N LYS A 92 10.10 -15.33 12.46
CA LYS A 92 10.54 -16.39 11.54
C LYS A 92 9.79 -16.38 10.21
N ASN A 93 8.49 -16.08 10.24
CA ASN A 93 7.60 -16.21 9.09
C ASN A 93 7.14 -14.87 8.49
N LEU A 94 7.35 -13.76 9.20
CA LEU A 94 6.82 -12.44 8.88
C LEU A 94 7.94 -11.40 8.87
N LEU A 95 7.71 -10.27 8.21
CA LEU A 95 8.55 -9.09 8.37
C LEU A 95 7.80 -7.99 9.12
N TYR A 96 8.55 -7.10 9.76
CA TYR A 96 7.97 -5.96 10.45
C TYR A 96 7.38 -4.94 9.45
N PRO A 97 6.10 -4.55 9.61
CA PRO A 97 5.44 -3.66 8.66
C PRO A 97 5.93 -2.22 8.79
N ARG A 98 5.89 -1.49 7.67
CA ARG A 98 6.07 -0.04 7.63
C ARG A 98 4.73 0.65 7.85
N ILE A 99 4.46 0.97 9.11
CA ILE A 99 3.13 1.42 9.55
C ILE A 99 2.74 2.84 9.13
N ALA A 100 3.69 3.72 8.81
CA ALA A 100 3.42 5.14 8.62
C ALA A 100 2.38 5.43 7.51
N GLY A 101 2.54 4.82 6.33
CA GLY A 101 1.60 4.99 5.22
C GLY A 101 0.23 4.34 5.50
N PHE A 102 0.21 3.21 6.21
CA PHE A 102 -1.02 2.53 6.60
C PHE A 102 -1.82 3.35 7.62
N ILE A 103 -1.15 3.92 8.63
CA ILE A 103 -1.78 4.79 9.62
C ILE A 103 -2.39 6.03 8.95
N HIS A 104 -1.64 6.66 8.03
CA HIS A 104 -2.13 7.81 7.27
C HIS A 104 -3.38 7.46 6.44
N LEU A 105 -3.35 6.33 5.73
CA LEU A 105 -4.48 5.82 4.95
C LEU A 105 -5.72 5.62 5.85
N VAL A 106 -5.59 4.86 6.93
CA VAL A 106 -6.72 4.54 7.82
C VAL A 106 -7.28 5.79 8.50
N ASN A 107 -6.41 6.69 8.98
CA ASN A 107 -6.87 7.94 9.61
C ASN A 107 -7.65 8.80 8.63
N LYS A 108 -7.23 8.85 7.37
CA LYS A 108 -7.92 9.62 6.34
C LYS A 108 -9.23 8.97 5.89
N MET A 109 -9.32 7.64 5.86
CA MET A 109 -10.57 6.92 5.55
C MET A 109 -11.64 7.02 6.64
N LYS A 110 -11.24 7.34 7.88
CA LYS A 110 -12.17 7.51 9.02
C LYS A 110 -12.79 8.90 9.10
N GLN A 111 -12.20 9.88 8.41
CA GLN A 111 -12.71 11.25 8.30
C GLN A 111 -13.87 11.28 7.32
#